data_AF-A0A5N8W2E3-F1
#
_entry.id   AF-A0A5N8W2E3-F1
#
_cell.length_a   1.000
_cell.length_b   1.000
_cell.length_c   1.000
_cell.angle_alpha   90.00
_cell.angle_beta   90.00
_cell.angle_gamma   90.00
#
_symmetry.space_group_name_H-M   'P 1'
#
loop_
_entity.id
_entity.type
_entity.pdbx_description
1 polymer ?
#
loop_
_entity_poly.entity_id
_entity_poly.type
_entity_poly.pdbx_seq_one_letter_code
_entity_poly.pdbx_strand_id
1 'polypeptide(L)' 'MSVDKTANSSDRLNWFKSTYSGGAGGECLEVATCLHTVHVRDTKDTDRPGLAVGSDAWTAFVGFAAEELG' A
#
# COMPACT_ATOMS: atom_id res chain seq x y z
N MET A 1 3.13 -32.29 -5.96
CA MET A 1 4.02 -31.65 -4.97
C MET A 1 4.46 -30.30 -5.54
N SER A 2 3.65 -29.25 -5.41
CA SER A 2 4.11 -27.89 -5.73
C SER A 2 4.65 -27.30 -4.45
N VAL A 3 5.94 -26.96 -4.48
CA VAL A 3 6.56 -26.18 -3.41
C VAL A 3 6.09 -24.74 -3.59
N ASP A 4 5.05 -24.36 -2.87
CA ASP A 4 4.66 -22.95 -2.77
C ASP A 4 5.83 -22.19 -2.13
N LYS A 5 6.44 -21.36 -2.97
CA LYS A 5 7.67 -20.64 -2.70
C LYS A 5 7.50 -19.78 -1.46
N THR A 6 8.18 -20.20 -0.41
CA THR A 6 8.36 -19.54 0.88
C THR A 6 8.52 -18.03 0.69
N ALA A 7 7.48 -17.27 1.01
CA ALA A 7 7.60 -15.84 1.24
C ALA A 7 8.47 -15.66 2.50
N ASN A 8 9.68 -15.16 2.27
CA ASN A 8 10.76 -15.03 3.23
C ASN A 8 10.31 -14.25 4.47
N SER A 9 10.36 -14.89 5.63
CA SER A 9 9.88 -14.39 6.94
C SER A 9 10.72 -13.24 7.55
N SER A 10 11.11 -12.22 6.79
CA SER A 10 11.89 -11.07 7.32
C SER A 10 11.43 -9.67 6.88
N ASP A 11 10.39 -9.53 6.06
CA ASP A 11 9.79 -8.23 5.69
C ASP A 11 8.29 -8.20 6.04
N ARG A 12 7.95 -8.19 7.33
CA ARG A 12 6.54 -8.00 7.74
C ARG A 12 6.19 -6.51 7.63
N LEU A 13 5.84 -6.09 6.42
CA LEU A 13 5.21 -4.80 6.15
C LEU A 13 4.01 -4.63 7.09
N ASN A 14 3.99 -3.54 7.86
CA ASN A 14 2.87 -3.23 8.75
C ASN A 14 1.81 -2.44 7.97
N TRP A 15 0.76 -3.13 7.55
CA TRP A 15 -0.28 -2.58 6.69
C TRP A 15 -1.34 -1.81 7.49
N PHE A 16 -1.65 -0.60 7.02
CA PHE A 16 -2.71 0.25 7.52
C PHE A 16 -3.81 0.34 6.48
N LYS A 17 -5.02 -0.06 6.85
CA LYS A 17 -6.21 0.02 5.98
C LYS A 17 -6.83 1.41 6.05
N SER A 18 -7.23 1.95 4.90
CA SER A 18 -7.95 3.22 4.84
C SER A 18 -9.32 3.13 5.55
N THR A 19 -9.68 4.17 6.30
CA THR A 19 -11.00 4.31 6.92
C THR A 19 -12.12 4.53 5.89
N TYR A 20 -11.76 4.94 4.67
CA TYR A 20 -12.69 5.08 3.54
C TYR A 20 -13.00 3.74 2.86
N SER A 21 -12.35 2.64 3.27
CA SER A 21 -12.62 1.29 2.76
C SER A 21 -13.90 0.63 3.32
N GLY A 22 -14.88 1.45 3.75
CA GLY A 22 -16.18 1.04 4.29
C GLY A 22 -17.23 0.71 3.21
N GLY A 23 -18.17 -0.17 3.55
CA GLY A 23 -19.14 -0.79 2.63
C GLY A 23 -20.08 0.20 1.90
N ALA A 24 -20.47 -0.20 0.68
CA ALA A 24 -21.15 0.54 -0.41
C ALA A 24 -20.22 1.18 -1.48
N GLY A 25 -19.02 0.62 -1.69
CA GLY A 25 -18.16 1.00 -2.84
C GLY A 25 -16.99 1.91 -2.50
N GLY A 26 -16.64 2.07 -1.22
CA GLY A 26 -15.47 2.83 -0.79
C GLY A 26 -14.15 2.22 -1.27
N GLU A 27 -13.19 3.08 -1.60
CA GLU A 27 -11.88 2.72 -2.14
C GLU A 27 -11.13 1.79 -1.18
N CYS A 28 -10.62 0.69 -1.72
CA CYS A 28 -10.10 -0.46 -0.98
C CYS A 28 -8.58 -0.43 -0.96
N LEU A 29 -7.96 0.44 -0.16
CA LEU A 29 -6.51 0.58 -0.13
C LEU A 29 -5.93 0.28 1.26
N GLU A 30 -4.78 -0.38 1.26
CA GLU A 30 -3.88 -0.49 2.41
C GLU A 30 -2.51 0.08 2.06
N VAL A 31 -1.87 0.73 3.03
CA VAL A 31 -0.54 1.32 2.89
C VAL A 31 0.39 0.76 3.96
N ALA A 32 1.64 0.47 3.61
CA ALA A 32 2.69 0.14 4.57
C ALA A 32 3.92 0.99 4.30
N THR A 33 4.54 1.51 5.36
CA THR A 33 5.75 2.32 5.27
C THR A 33 6.99 1.51 5.66
N CYS A 34 8.05 1.66 4.89
CA CYS A 34 9.39 1.16 5.15
C CYS A 34 10.40 2.31 5.05
N LEU A 35 11.64 2.07 5.51
CA LEU A 35 12.70 3.09 5.59
C LEU A 35 12.85 3.95 4.32
N HIS A 36 12.71 3.37 3.13
CA HIS A 36 12.89 4.08 1.86
C HIS A 36 11.74 3.91 0.87
N THR A 37 10.68 3.18 1.26
CA THR A 37 9.62 2.76 0.34
C THR A 37 8.27 2.81 1.01
N VAL A 38 7.28 3.32 0.30
CA VAL A 38 5.86 3.24 0.66
C VAL A 38 5.19 2.24 -0.26
N HIS A 39 4.58 1.23 0.34
CA HIS A 39 3.84 0.21 -0.36
C HIS A 39 2.34 0.53 -0.32
N VAL A 40 1.68 0.44 -1.46
CA VAL A 40 0.22 0.62 -1.59
C VAL A 40 -0.35 -0.59 -2.30
N ARG A 41 -1.41 -1.18 -1.76
CA ARG A 41 -2.10 -2.31 -2.42
C ARG A 41 -3.60 -2.19 -2.31
N ASP A 42 -4.26 -2.93 -3.18
CA ASP A 42 -5.70 -3.12 -3.11
C ASP A 42 -6.04 -4.12 -1.99
N THR A 43 -6.90 -3.70 -1.06
CA THR A 43 -7.37 -4.51 0.07
C THR A 43 -8.19 -5.73 -0.38
N LYS A 44 -8.86 -5.65 -1.54
CA LYS A 44 -9.74 -6.71 -2.06
C LYS A 44 -8.97 -7.78 -2.80
N ASP A 45 -7.80 -7.45 -3.35
CA ASP A 45 -6.97 -8.38 -4.10
C ASP A 45 -5.49 -8.27 -3.68
N THR A 46 -5.18 -8.82 -2.51
CA THR A 46 -3.83 -8.79 -1.93
C THR A 46 -2.85 -9.73 -2.62
N ASP A 47 -3.32 -10.59 -3.52
CA ASP A 47 -2.49 -11.51 -4.29
C ASP A 47 -1.87 -10.80 -5.51
N ARG A 48 -2.42 -9.66 -5.91
CA ARG A 48 -1.82 -8.81 -6.94
C ARG A 48 -0.62 -8.02 -6.40
N PRO A 49 0.42 -7.79 -7.23
CA PRO A 49 1.51 -6.89 -6.87
C PRO A 49 0.98 -5.48 -6.56
N GLY A 50 1.31 -4.98 -5.37
CA GLY A 50 1.08 -3.59 -4.99
C GLY A 50 2.10 -2.64 -5.63
N LEU A 51 1.83 -1.36 -5.52
CA LEU A 51 2.77 -0.30 -5.88
C LEU A 51 3.83 -0.15 -4.77
N ALA A 52 5.08 0.08 -5.16
CA ALA A 52 6.18 0.44 -4.28
C ALA A 52 6.77 1.77 -4.77
N VAL A 53 6.67 2.81 -3.95
CA VAL A 53 7.12 4.17 -4.28
C VAL A 53 8.23 4.57 -3.33
N GLY A 54 9.30 5.21 -3.83
CA GLY A 54 10.33 5.77 -2.96
C GLY A 54 9.77 6.84 -2.03
N SER A 55 10.31 6.97 -0.82
CA SER A 55 9.83 7.93 0.20
C SER A 55 9.73 9.36 -0.33
N ASP A 56 10.75 9.82 -1.06
CA ASP A 56 10.81 11.20 -1.55
C ASP A 56 9.73 11.47 -2.61
N ALA A 57 9.52 10.50 -3.49
CA ALA A 57 8.48 10.57 -4.51
C ALA A 57 7.07 10.50 -3.88
N TRP A 58 6.89 9.68 -2.84
CA TRP A 58 5.65 9.62 -2.09
C TRP A 58 5.35 10.95 -1.38
N THR A 59 6.34 11.57 -0.74
CA THR A 59 6.19 12.89 -0.10
C THR A 59 5.81 13.96 -1.12
N ALA A 60 6.48 14.01 -2.28
CA ALA A 60 6.13 14.94 -3.35
C ALA A 60 4.69 14.73 -3.86
N PHE A 61 4.30 13.47 -4.06
CA PHE A 61 2.95 13.11 -4.51
C PHE A 61 1.87 13.54 -3.52
N VAL A 62 2.03 13.24 -2.22
CA VAL A 62 1.05 13.62 -1.19
C VAL A 62 1.00 15.13 -1.02
N GLY A 63 2.13 15.83 -1.11
CA GLY A 63 2.17 17.30 -1.09
C GLY A 63 1.30 17.89 -2.20
N PHE A 64 1.54 17.46 -3.45
CA PHE A 64 0.74 17.87 -4.60
C PHE A 64 -0.76 17.56 -4.42
N ALA A 65 -1.10 16.33 -3.99
CA ALA A 65 -2.49 15.92 -3.82
C ALA A 65 -3.24 16.71 -2.73
N ALA A 66 -2.54 17.16 -1.69
CA ALA A 66 -3.14 17.96 -0.62
C ALA A 66 -3.43 19.40 -1.05
N GLU A 67 -2.62 19.96 -1.97
CA GLU A 67 -2.82 21.32 -2.51
C GLU A 67 -3.95 21.38 -3.55
N GLU A 68 -4.12 20.35 -4.38
CA GLU A 68 -5.18 20.27 -5.39
C GLU A 68 -6.58 19.99 -4.81
N LEU A 69 -6.66 19.54 -3.56
CA LEU A 69 -7.92 19.27 -2.85
C LEU A 69 -8.30 20.36 -1.83
N GLY A 70 -7.53 21.46 -1.78
CA GLY A 70 -7.84 22.66 -1.00
C GLY A 70 -8.60 23.71 -1.81
#